data_AF-A0A3B6NS92-F1
#
_entry.id   AF-A0A3B6NS92-F1
#
_cell.length_a   1.000
_cell.length_b   1.000
_cell.length_c   1.000
_cell.angle_alpha   90.00
_cell.angle_beta   90.00
_cell.angle_gamma   90.00
#
_symmetry.space_group_name_H-M   'P 1'
#
loop_
_entity.id
_entity.type
_entity.pdbx_description
1 polymer ?
#
loop_
_entity_poly.entity_id
_entity_poly.type
_entity_poly.pdbx_seq_one_letter_code
_entity_poly.pdbx_strand_id
1 'polypeptide(L)'
;MATQQIALLLLLLAAAHGLSVAVSPTPIINTTCAALAHSPNVTVHVDYEFCVRALSVDPASSSATDARGLAAAAASLTVANLTSTEHIIADLVHNLGRCLTDYREINGMVRHALDDIRGGRGADASEKLLQVAKANAPAWCDLILIEGDAKRNPIDQENHNADFLSVIASGIAELMLHSHG
;
A
#
# COMPACT_ATOMS: atom_id res chain seq x y z
N MET A 1 38.29 11.75 -21.24
CA MET A 1 37.43 12.73 -20.55
C MET A 1 36.12 12.14 -20.05
N ALA A 2 35.49 11.19 -20.75
CA ALA A 2 34.24 10.54 -20.31
C ALA A 2 34.38 9.62 -19.07
N THR A 3 35.53 8.98 -18.88
CA THR A 3 35.77 8.06 -17.75
C THR A 3 35.84 8.75 -16.38
N GLN A 4 36.24 10.02 -16.35
CA GLN A 4 36.35 10.82 -15.11
C GLN A 4 34.97 11.31 -14.62
N GLN A 5 34.02 11.52 -15.55
CA GLN A 5 32.66 11.95 -15.22
C GLN A 5 31.80 10.80 -14.67
N ILE A 6 32.02 9.56 -15.15
CA ILE A 6 31.32 8.37 -14.64
C ILE A 6 31.75 8.05 -13.21
N ALA A 7 33.04 8.22 -12.89
CA ALA A 7 33.54 8.04 -11.52
C ALA A 7 32.94 9.06 -10.54
N LEU A 8 32.76 10.32 -10.96
CA LEU A 8 32.13 11.35 -10.11
C LEU A 8 30.65 11.07 -9.83
N LEU A 9 29.89 10.57 -10.82
CA LEU A 9 28.49 10.20 -10.61
C LEU A 9 28.34 9.03 -9.62
N LEU A 10 29.20 8.01 -9.69
CA LEU A 10 29.15 6.87 -8.78
C LEU A 10 29.50 7.24 -7.33
N LEU A 11 30.37 8.23 -7.12
CA LEU A 11 30.68 8.78 -5.79
C LEU A 11 29.52 9.59 -5.19
N LEU A 12 28.70 10.25 -6.02
CA LEU A 12 27.52 11.01 -5.57
C LEU A 12 26.33 10.10 -5.22
N LEU A 13 26.16 8.97 -5.92
CA LEU A 13 25.13 7.98 -5.59
C LEU A 13 25.42 7.17 -4.31
N ALA A 14 26.68 7.09 -3.88
CA ALA A 14 27.04 6.45 -2.60
C ALA A 14 26.65 7.30 -1.37
N ALA A 15 26.45 8.61 -1.52
CA ALA A 15 26.11 9.53 -0.43
C ALA A 15 24.59 9.62 -0.14
N ALA A 16 23.73 8.99 -0.95
CA ALA A 16 22.29 9.01 -0.76
C ALA A 16 21.74 7.93 0.18
N HIS A 17 22.60 7.05 0.70
CA HIS A 17 22.26 6.23 1.86
C HIS A 17 22.45 7.12 3.07
N GLY A 18 21.36 7.77 3.50
CA GLY A 18 21.35 8.64 4.66
C GLY A 18 22.19 8.03 5.77
N LEU A 19 23.28 8.70 6.13
CA LEU A 19 23.97 8.41 7.38
C LEU A 19 22.90 8.53 8.45
N SER A 20 22.41 7.40 8.94
CA SER A 20 21.75 7.33 10.23
C SER A 20 22.83 7.73 11.23
N VAL A 21 22.96 9.04 11.47
CA VAL A 21 23.70 9.54 12.62
C VAL A 21 23.10 8.78 13.79
N ALA A 22 23.90 7.93 14.44
CA ALA A 22 23.53 7.33 15.69
C ALA A 22 23.40 8.48 16.70
N VAL A 23 22.21 9.07 16.76
CA VAL A 23 21.89 10.08 17.76
C VAL A 23 21.82 9.30 19.07
N SER A 24 22.88 9.43 19.87
CA SER A 24 22.86 8.91 21.23
C SER A 24 21.67 9.54 21.96
N PRO A 25 20.79 8.73 22.58
CA PRO A 25 19.63 9.28 23.27
C PRO A 25 20.05 10.23 24.36
N THR A 26 19.30 11.31 24.54
CA THR A 26 19.52 12.21 25.66
C THR A 26 19.32 11.46 26.99
N PRO A 27 19.97 11.90 28.08
CA PRO A 27 19.81 11.26 29.39
C PRO A 27 18.34 11.13 29.80
N ILE A 28 17.51 12.14 29.49
CA ILE A 28 16.09 12.12 29.82
C ILE A 28 15.30 11.10 29.00
N ILE A 29 15.60 10.92 27.72
CA ILE A 29 14.99 9.87 26.89
C ILE A 29 15.36 8.49 27.46
N ASN A 30 16.66 8.26 27.72
CA ASN A 30 17.14 6.98 28.25
C ASN A 30 16.48 6.64 29.60
N THR A 31 16.54 7.55 30.57
CA THR A 31 15.93 7.33 31.90
C THR A 31 14.42 7.14 31.83
N THR A 32 13.72 7.91 30.98
CA THR A 32 12.26 7.79 30.83
C THR A 32 11.88 6.45 30.18
N CYS A 33 12.54 6.06 29.09
CA CYS A 33 12.25 4.79 28.41
C CYS A 33 12.59 3.59 29.30
N ALA A 34 13.69 3.65 30.06
CA ALA A 34 14.04 2.61 31.03
C ALA A 34 12.97 2.50 32.14
N ALA A 35 12.47 3.63 32.64
CA ALA A 35 11.40 3.64 33.63
C ALA A 35 10.09 3.06 33.07
N LEU A 36 9.70 3.41 31.83
CA LEU A 36 8.51 2.89 31.17
C LEU A 36 8.59 1.36 30.94
N ALA A 37 9.74 0.87 30.49
CA ALA A 37 9.93 -0.56 30.21
C ALA A 37 9.85 -1.45 31.48
N HIS A 38 10.19 -0.90 32.64
CA HIS A 38 10.21 -1.64 33.92
C HIS A 38 9.09 -1.22 34.90
N SER A 39 8.19 -0.31 34.50
CA SER A 39 7.18 0.21 35.41
C SER A 39 6.07 -0.82 35.68
N PRO A 40 5.84 -1.23 36.94
CA PRO A 40 4.73 -2.11 37.28
C PRO A 40 3.36 -1.41 37.17
N ASN A 41 3.36 -0.08 37.02
CA ASN A 41 2.15 0.74 36.98
C ASN A 41 1.67 1.04 35.56
N VAL A 42 2.45 0.71 34.52
CA VAL A 42 2.04 0.88 33.13
C VAL A 42 1.44 -0.45 32.67
N THR A 43 0.15 -0.43 32.32
CA THR A 43 -0.60 -1.65 31.92
C THR A 43 -0.22 -2.16 30.53
N VAL A 44 0.51 -1.37 29.75
CA VAL A 44 0.98 -1.70 28.41
C VAL A 44 2.50 -1.80 28.45
N HIS A 45 3.03 -2.94 28.03
CA HIS A 45 4.48 -3.10 27.90
C HIS A 45 5.02 -2.12 26.86
N VAL A 46 5.93 -1.23 27.28
CA VAL A 46 6.65 -0.32 26.39
C VAL A 46 8.02 -0.93 26.11
N ASP A 47 8.25 -1.30 24.85
CA ASP A 47 9.57 -1.75 24.41
C ASP A 47 10.58 -0.59 24.49
N TYR A 48 11.68 -0.83 25.20
CA TYR A 48 12.70 0.20 25.45
C TYR A 48 13.31 0.72 24.16
N GLU A 49 13.66 -0.19 23.23
CA GLU A 49 14.30 0.16 21.97
C GLU A 49 13.38 0.96 21.05
N PHE A 50 12.10 0.61 21.02
CA PHE A 50 11.07 1.39 20.33
C PHE A 50 10.95 2.80 20.92
N CYS A 51 10.84 2.92 22.25
CA CYS A 51 10.73 4.20 22.93
C CYS A 51 11.93 5.12 22.64
N VAL A 52 13.15 4.59 22.79
CA VAL A 52 14.37 5.34 22.54
C VAL A 52 14.44 5.78 21.08
N ARG A 53 14.17 4.86 20.14
CA ARG A 53 14.24 5.15 18.71
C ARG A 53 13.22 6.21 18.29
N ALA A 54 11.97 6.07 18.74
CA ALA A 54 10.89 6.99 18.38
C ALA A 54 11.18 8.43 18.88
N LEU A 55 11.71 8.57 20.09
CA LEU A 55 11.99 9.89 20.68
C LEU A 55 13.31 10.48 20.17
N SER A 56 14.33 9.67 19.87
CA SER A 56 15.65 10.19 19.49
C SER A 56 15.73 10.73 18.06
N VAL A 57 14.79 10.35 17.19
CA VAL A 57 14.70 10.91 15.82
C VAL A 57 13.91 12.20 15.75
N ASP A 58 13.15 12.52 16.80
CA ASP A 58 12.34 13.73 16.87
C ASP A 58 13.14 14.89 17.50
N PRO A 59 13.30 16.03 16.80
CA PRO A 59 14.05 17.17 17.32
C PRO A 59 13.46 17.76 18.61
N ALA A 60 12.14 17.77 18.76
CA ALA A 60 11.47 18.33 19.93
C ALA A 60 11.72 17.44 21.17
N SER A 61 11.60 16.13 21.02
CA SER A 61 11.94 15.13 22.03
C SER A 61 13.42 15.18 22.40
N SER A 62 14.30 15.30 21.40
CA SER A 62 15.75 15.38 21.62
C SER A 62 16.19 16.68 22.30
N SER A 63 15.42 17.76 22.15
CA SER A 63 15.69 19.05 22.80
C SER A 63 15.00 19.20 24.16
N ALA A 64 14.17 18.23 24.56
CA ALA A 64 13.45 18.30 25.82
C ALA A 64 14.42 18.24 27.02
N THR A 65 14.25 19.17 27.95
CA THR A 65 15.07 19.25 29.18
C THR A 65 14.37 18.69 30.41
N ASP A 66 13.05 18.43 30.32
CA ASP A 66 12.24 17.88 31.40
C ASP A 66 11.17 16.89 30.89
N ALA A 67 10.58 16.14 31.82
CA ALA A 67 9.63 15.09 31.51
C ALA A 67 8.32 15.63 30.89
N ARG A 68 7.96 16.88 31.18
CA ARG A 68 6.77 17.52 30.62
C ARG A 68 6.98 17.83 29.14
N GLY A 69 8.13 18.39 28.79
CA GLY A 69 8.53 18.63 27.40
C GLY A 69 8.64 17.33 26.61
N LEU A 70 9.22 16.30 27.20
CA LEU A 70 9.32 14.99 26.56
C LEU A 70 7.94 14.34 26.35
N ALA A 71 7.03 14.46 27.33
CA ALA A 71 5.66 13.98 27.19
C ALA A 71 4.88 14.74 26.10
N ALA A 72 5.05 16.07 26.01
CA ALA A 72 4.42 16.87 24.96
C ALA A 72 4.95 16.52 23.56
N ALA A 73 6.24 16.26 23.43
CA ALA A 73 6.85 15.81 22.19
C ALA A 73 6.35 14.41 21.78
N ALA A 74 6.30 13.46 22.73
CA ALA A 74 5.73 12.13 22.52
C ALA A 74 4.24 12.18 22.11
N ALA A 75 3.46 13.07 22.72
CA ALA A 75 2.06 13.29 22.32
C ALA A 75 1.96 13.87 20.90
N SER A 76 2.85 14.80 20.53
CA SER A 76 2.90 15.38 19.18
C SER A 76 3.27 14.33 18.13
N LEU A 77 4.23 13.45 18.43
CA LEU A 77 4.55 12.27 17.60
C LEU A 77 3.35 11.33 17.45
N THR A 78 2.60 11.12 18.54
CA THR A 78 1.38 10.30 18.51
C THR A 78 0.34 10.91 17.58
N VAL A 79 0.09 12.22 17.67
CA VAL A 79 -0.81 12.93 16.75
C VAL A 79 -0.34 12.78 15.31
N ALA A 80 0.95 13.03 15.04
CA ALA A 80 1.49 12.91 13.69
C ALA A 80 1.33 11.49 13.11
N ASN A 81 1.58 10.46 13.93
CA ASN A 81 1.42 9.06 13.52
C ASN A 81 -0.05 8.70 13.27
N LEU A 82 -0.97 9.18 14.11
CA LEU A 82 -2.41 8.98 13.92
C LEU A 82 -2.90 9.68 12.65
N THR A 83 -2.53 10.94 12.42
CA THR A 83 -2.88 11.68 11.20
C THR A 83 -2.35 10.98 9.93
N SER A 84 -1.12 10.48 9.97
CA SER A 84 -0.54 9.69 8.87
C SER A 84 -1.34 8.40 8.62
N THR A 85 -1.71 7.71 9.71
CA THR A 85 -2.52 6.49 9.63
C THR A 85 -3.92 6.76 9.06
N GLU A 86 -4.58 7.84 9.49
CA GLU A 86 -5.86 8.29 8.94
C GLU A 86 -5.76 8.56 7.43
N HIS A 87 -4.68 9.21 6.99
CA HIS A 87 -4.44 9.47 5.58
C HIS A 87 -4.29 8.18 4.76
N ILE A 88 -3.48 7.24 5.25
CA ILE A 88 -3.30 5.92 4.62
C ILE A 88 -4.62 5.17 4.51
N ILE A 89 -5.44 5.18 5.57
CA ILE A 89 -6.76 4.53 5.57
C ILE A 89 -7.69 5.21 4.57
N ALA A 90 -7.72 6.55 4.52
CA ALA A 90 -8.57 7.29 3.61
C ALA A 90 -8.21 7.03 2.14
N ASP A 91 -6.92 7.03 1.80
CA ASP A 91 -6.44 6.67 0.46
C ASP A 91 -6.82 5.24 0.09
N LEU A 92 -6.59 4.27 0.99
CA LEU A 92 -6.97 2.88 0.76
C LEU A 92 -8.48 2.72 0.51
N VAL A 93 -9.32 3.36 1.32
CA VAL A 93 -10.78 3.32 1.14
C VAL A 93 -11.20 3.96 -0.19
N HIS A 94 -10.61 5.09 -0.55
CA HIS A 94 -10.86 5.74 -1.83
C HIS A 94 -10.51 4.83 -3.02
N ASN A 95 -9.31 4.24 -2.98
CA ASN A 95 -8.81 3.36 -4.04
C ASN A 95 -9.63 2.07 -4.15
N LEU A 96 -10.01 1.45 -3.02
CA LEU A 96 -10.96 0.33 -3.02
C LEU A 96 -12.35 0.72 -3.55
N GLY A 97 -12.80 1.95 -3.29
CA GLY A 97 -14.06 2.48 -3.82
C GLY A 97 -14.06 2.60 -5.34
N ARG A 98 -12.93 3.02 -5.93
CA ARG A 98 -12.73 3.04 -7.39
C ARG A 98 -12.77 1.62 -7.95
N CYS A 99 -12.00 0.71 -7.36
CA CYS A 99 -12.01 -0.70 -7.72
C CYS A 99 -13.40 -1.33 -7.68
N LEU A 100 -14.14 -1.10 -6.61
CA LEU A 100 -15.50 -1.61 -6.46
C LEU A 100 -16.44 -1.09 -7.57
N THR A 101 -16.23 0.13 -8.05
CA THR A 101 -17.01 0.71 -9.15
C THR A 101 -16.72 -0.03 -10.45
N ASP A 102 -15.43 -0.19 -10.79
CA ASP A 102 -15.00 -0.90 -12.01
C ASP A 102 -15.45 -2.38 -11.98
N TYR A 103 -15.31 -3.04 -10.82
CA TYR A 103 -15.76 -4.42 -10.63
C TYR A 103 -17.28 -4.58 -10.79
N ARG A 104 -18.08 -3.59 -10.37
CA ARG A 104 -19.54 -3.64 -10.58
C ARG A 104 -19.90 -3.54 -12.05
N GLU A 105 -19.22 -2.69 -12.80
CA GLU A 105 -19.44 -2.51 -14.24
C GLU A 105 -19.10 -3.79 -15.01
N ILE A 106 -17.88 -4.32 -14.84
CA ILE A 106 -17.47 -5.53 -15.55
C ILE A 106 -18.31 -6.75 -15.17
N ASN A 107 -18.72 -6.88 -13.90
CA ASN A 107 -19.57 -7.98 -13.45
C ASN A 107 -20.96 -7.91 -14.11
N GLY A 108 -21.50 -6.70 -14.34
CA GLY A 108 -22.70 -6.50 -15.14
C GLY A 108 -22.51 -7.02 -16.57
N MET A 109 -21.43 -6.63 -17.24
CA MET A 109 -21.12 -7.07 -18.60
C MET A 109 -20.93 -8.59 -18.71
N VAL A 110 -20.22 -9.22 -17.77
CA VAL A 110 -20.03 -10.67 -17.73
C VAL A 110 -21.37 -11.40 -17.55
N ARG A 111 -22.27 -10.90 -16.71
CA ARG A 111 -23.61 -11.48 -16.55
C ARG A 111 -24.43 -11.39 -17.84
N HIS A 112 -24.40 -10.25 -18.52
CA HIS A 112 -25.07 -10.11 -19.82
C HIS A 112 -24.46 -11.03 -20.89
N ALA A 113 -23.13 -11.15 -20.93
CA ALA A 113 -22.47 -12.10 -21.82
C ALA A 113 -22.89 -13.55 -21.52
N LEU A 114 -23.03 -13.92 -20.24
CA LEU A 114 -23.54 -15.24 -19.85
C LEU A 114 -24.97 -15.49 -20.34
N ASP A 115 -25.84 -14.49 -20.27
CA ASP A 115 -27.21 -14.59 -20.80
C ASP A 115 -27.23 -14.71 -22.34
N ASP A 116 -26.32 -14.02 -23.02
CA ASP A 116 -26.12 -14.15 -24.47
C ASP A 116 -25.64 -15.56 -24.86
N ILE A 117 -24.65 -16.11 -24.15
CA ILE A 117 -24.17 -17.50 -24.35
C ILE A 117 -25.34 -18.48 -24.20
N ARG A 118 -26.11 -18.36 -23.12
CA ARG A 118 -27.27 -19.23 -22.86
C ARG A 118 -28.37 -19.09 -23.91
N GLY A 119 -28.49 -17.92 -24.52
CA GLY A 119 -29.44 -17.62 -25.60
C GLY A 119 -28.91 -17.95 -27.00
N GLY A 120 -27.72 -18.54 -27.14
CA GLY A 120 -27.11 -18.84 -28.44
C GLY A 120 -26.58 -17.62 -29.20
N ARG A 121 -26.50 -16.45 -28.55
CA ARG A 121 -25.99 -15.19 -29.12
C ARG A 121 -24.47 -15.07 -28.91
N GLY A 122 -23.71 -16.02 -29.47
CA GLY A 122 -22.27 -16.12 -29.26
C GLY A 122 -21.48 -14.86 -29.66
N ALA A 123 -21.88 -14.19 -30.75
CA ALA A 123 -21.23 -12.95 -31.19
C ALA A 123 -21.41 -11.81 -30.17
N ASP A 124 -22.64 -11.60 -29.68
CA ASP A 124 -22.97 -10.58 -28.69
C ASP A 124 -22.25 -10.83 -27.35
N ALA A 125 -22.12 -12.11 -26.97
CA ALA A 125 -21.36 -12.52 -25.79
C ALA A 125 -19.86 -12.24 -25.95
N SER A 126 -19.29 -12.62 -27.09
CA SER A 126 -17.87 -12.44 -27.40
C SER A 126 -17.49 -10.96 -27.38
N GLU A 127 -18.31 -10.09 -27.97
CA GLU A 127 -18.09 -8.65 -27.92
C GLU A 127 -18.03 -8.11 -26.47
N LYS A 128 -18.99 -8.51 -25.62
CA LYS A 128 -19.03 -8.08 -24.21
C LYS A 128 -17.84 -8.60 -23.42
N LEU A 129 -17.45 -9.86 -23.61
CA LEU A 129 -16.28 -10.45 -22.95
C LEU A 129 -14.98 -9.76 -23.40
N LEU A 130 -14.86 -9.40 -24.67
CA LEU A 130 -13.73 -8.63 -25.17
C LEU A 130 -13.67 -7.23 -24.55
N GLN A 131 -14.81 -6.57 -24.33
CA GLN A 131 -14.87 -5.28 -23.62
C GLN A 131 -14.42 -5.43 -22.17
N VAL A 132 -14.85 -6.48 -21.47
CA VAL A 132 -14.40 -6.80 -20.10
C VAL A 132 -12.88 -7.00 -20.05
N ALA A 133 -12.32 -7.80 -20.97
CA ALA A 133 -10.88 -8.04 -21.04
C ALA A 133 -10.10 -6.73 -21.30
N LYS A 134 -10.61 -5.86 -22.16
CA LYS A 134 -10.00 -4.55 -22.45
C LYS A 134 -10.08 -3.57 -21.28
N ALA A 135 -11.15 -3.62 -20.50
CA ALA A 135 -11.29 -2.78 -19.31
C ALA A 135 -10.18 -3.08 -18.29
N ASN A 136 -9.71 -4.33 -18.23
CA ASN A 136 -8.55 -4.74 -17.43
C ASN A 136 -8.61 -4.26 -15.97
N ALA A 137 -9.81 -4.22 -15.40
CA ALA A 137 -10.04 -3.69 -14.06
C ALA A 137 -9.20 -4.39 -12.97
N PRO A 138 -8.98 -5.72 -13.00
CA PRO A 138 -8.14 -6.37 -11.99
C PRO A 138 -6.71 -5.80 -11.95
N ALA A 139 -6.05 -5.64 -13.10
CA ALA A 139 -4.69 -5.10 -13.16
C ALA A 139 -4.63 -3.62 -12.78
N TRP A 140 -5.64 -2.83 -13.17
CA TRP A 140 -5.75 -1.43 -12.73
C TRP A 140 -5.91 -1.32 -11.22
N CYS A 141 -6.69 -2.22 -10.62
CA CYS A 141 -6.85 -2.29 -9.18
C CYS A 141 -5.56 -2.68 -8.46
N ASP A 142 -4.83 -3.65 -8.98
CA ASP A 142 -3.50 -3.99 -8.46
C ASP A 142 -2.58 -2.76 -8.45
N LEU A 143 -2.52 -2.05 -9.58
CA LEU A 143 -1.67 -0.89 -9.74
C LEU A 143 -2.02 0.21 -8.74
N ILE A 144 -3.29 0.64 -8.70
CA ILE A 144 -3.73 1.75 -7.85
C ILE A 144 -3.51 1.42 -6.36
N LEU A 145 -3.75 0.17 -5.94
CA LEU A 145 -3.60 -0.21 -4.53
C LEU A 145 -2.13 -0.37 -4.10
N ILE A 146 -1.25 -0.80 -5.01
CA ILE A 146 0.20 -0.89 -4.76
C ILE A 146 0.84 0.50 -4.79
N GLU A 147 0.41 1.37 -5.71
CA GLU A 147 0.94 2.73 -5.85
C GLU A 147 0.37 3.71 -4.81
N GLY A 148 -0.77 3.38 -4.19
CA GLY A 148 -1.38 4.15 -3.10
C GLY A 148 -0.51 4.25 -1.85
N ASP A 149 -0.93 5.02 -0.86
CA ASP A 149 -0.13 5.32 0.33
C ASP A 149 -0.01 4.13 1.28
N ALA A 150 -0.98 3.22 1.24
CA ALA A 150 -0.91 1.95 1.96
C ALA A 150 0.20 1.01 1.45
N LYS A 151 0.69 1.23 0.21
CA LYS A 151 1.69 0.39 -0.48
C LYS A 151 1.37 -1.10 -0.39
N ARG A 152 0.08 -1.43 -0.39
CA ARG A 152 -0.42 -2.79 -0.17
C ARG A 152 -1.73 -2.98 -0.90
N ASN A 153 -1.84 -4.10 -1.57
CA ASN A 153 -3.06 -4.57 -2.19
C ASN A 153 -3.72 -5.68 -1.35
N PRO A 154 -4.88 -5.41 -0.72
CA PRO A 154 -5.60 -6.41 0.06
C PRO A 154 -6.48 -7.36 -0.78
N ILE A 155 -6.56 -7.17 -2.10
CA ILE A 155 -7.39 -7.97 -3.03
C ILE A 155 -6.56 -8.54 -4.21
N ASP A 156 -5.25 -8.69 -4.02
CA ASP A 156 -4.32 -9.14 -5.07
C ASP A 156 -4.70 -10.52 -5.61
N GLN A 157 -5.01 -11.46 -4.73
CA GLN A 157 -5.41 -12.81 -5.10
C GLN A 157 -6.74 -12.82 -5.86
N GLU A 158 -7.71 -12.02 -5.43
CA GLU A 158 -9.01 -11.86 -6.09
C GLU A 158 -8.85 -11.24 -7.49
N ASN A 159 -7.96 -10.26 -7.65
CA ASN A 159 -7.66 -9.64 -8.94
C ASN A 159 -7.06 -10.66 -9.91
N HIS A 160 -6.04 -11.41 -9.49
CA HIS A 160 -5.46 -12.49 -10.31
C HIS A 160 -6.51 -13.52 -10.71
N ASN A 161 -7.36 -13.96 -9.78
CA ASN A 161 -8.40 -14.95 -10.07
C ASN A 161 -9.42 -14.42 -11.10
N ALA A 162 -9.84 -13.16 -10.97
CA ALA A 162 -10.77 -12.52 -11.89
C ALA A 162 -10.19 -12.40 -13.31
N ASP A 163 -8.90 -12.05 -13.43
CA ASP A 163 -8.20 -11.97 -14.70
C ASP A 163 -8.11 -13.35 -15.39
N PHE A 164 -7.60 -14.37 -14.68
CA PHE A 164 -7.50 -15.73 -15.23
C PHE A 164 -8.85 -16.30 -15.67
N LEU A 165 -9.90 -16.13 -14.86
CA LEU A 165 -11.24 -16.59 -15.21
C LEU A 165 -11.81 -15.85 -16.42
N SER A 166 -11.54 -14.55 -16.56
CA SER A 166 -11.98 -13.76 -17.71
C SER A 166 -11.29 -14.21 -19.00
N VAL A 167 -9.98 -14.48 -18.95
CA VAL A 167 -9.21 -15.03 -20.08
C VAL A 167 -9.73 -16.41 -20.48
N ILE A 168 -9.97 -17.30 -19.50
CA ILE A 168 -10.54 -18.64 -19.77
C ILE A 168 -11.92 -18.52 -20.43
N ALA A 169 -12.81 -17.69 -19.89
CA ALA A 169 -14.16 -17.50 -20.43
C ALA A 169 -14.12 -16.95 -21.87
N SER A 170 -13.27 -15.96 -22.13
CA SER A 170 -13.08 -15.39 -23.47
C SER A 170 -12.56 -16.44 -24.46
N GLY A 171 -11.55 -17.21 -24.07
CA GLY A 171 -10.99 -18.26 -24.94
C GLY A 171 -11.99 -19.37 -25.27
N ILE A 172 -12.82 -19.78 -24.30
CA ILE A 172 -13.91 -20.76 -24.55
C ILE A 172 -14.96 -20.18 -25.51
N ALA A 173 -15.38 -18.92 -25.29
CA ALA A 173 -16.35 -18.27 -26.17
C ALA A 173 -15.83 -18.15 -27.61
N GLU A 174 -14.55 -17.85 -27.78
CA GLU A 174 -13.90 -17.80 -29.10
C GLU A 174 -13.87 -19.18 -29.77
N LEU A 175 -13.53 -20.24 -29.05
CA LEU A 175 -13.56 -21.61 -29.59
C LEU A 175 -14.97 -22.01 -30.05
N MET A 176 -16.02 -21.62 -29.33
CA MET A 176 -17.41 -21.87 -29.73
C MET A 176 -17.77 -21.21 -31.07
N LEU A 177 -17.24 -20.01 -31.34
CA LEU A 177 -17.47 -19.32 -32.62
C LEU A 177 -16.78 -20.03 -33.79
N HIS A 178 -15.60 -20.60 -33.54
CA HIS A 178 -14.82 -21.28 -34.58
C HIS A 178 -15.24 -22.74 -34.79
N SER A 179 -15.90 -23.39 -33.82
CA SER A 179 -16.41 -24.77 -33.95
C SER A 179 -17.76 -24.88 -34.65
N HIS A 180 -18.41 -23.76 -34.97
CA HIS A 180 -19.70 -23.69 -35.65
C HIS A 180 -19.64 -23.02 -37.04
N GLY A 181 -18.44 -22.85 -37.60
CA GLY A 181 -18.19 -22.41 -38.98
C GLY A 181 -18.07 -23.56 -39.98
#